data_AF-X5QCE6-F1
#
_entry.id   AF-X5QCE6-F1
#
_cell.length_a   1.000
_cell.length_b   1.000
_cell.length_c   1.000
_cell.angle_alpha   90.00
_cell.angle_beta   90.00
_cell.angle_gamma   90.00
#
_symmetry.space_group_name_H-M   'P 1'
#
loop_
_entity.id
_entity.type
_entity.pdbx_description
1 polymer ?
#
loop_
_entity_poly.entity_id
_entity_poly.type
_entity_poly.pdbx_seq_one_letter_code
_entity_poly.pdbx_strand_id
1 'polypeptide(L)' 'MLARGFALVKDADGAVVKHAAEVASGMALSLEFADGTADAVAISGTARPKTVAKPAAKLKAPGGQGSLF' A
#
# COMPACT_ATOMS: atom_id res chain seq x y z
N MET A 1 -9.15 11.60 15.22
CA MET A 1 -8.56 10.34 15.70
C MET A 1 -8.23 9.49 14.48
N LEU A 2 -6.94 9.27 14.17
CA LEU A 2 -6.54 8.40 13.05
C LEU A 2 -6.50 6.95 13.53
N ALA A 3 -7.65 6.29 13.54
CA ALA A 3 -7.74 4.83 13.70
C ALA A 3 -8.41 4.27 12.44
N ARG A 4 -7.61 4.12 11.38
CA ARG A 4 -7.84 3.34 10.13
C ARG A 4 -6.66 3.50 9.16
N GLY A 5 -5.45 3.13 9.58
CA GLY A 5 -4.29 3.03 8.68
C GLY A 5 -3.85 4.33 7.97
N PHE A 6 -4.16 5.49 8.54
CA PHE A 6 -3.70 6.78 8.05
C PHE A 6 -2.47 7.23 8.84
N ALA A 7 -1.55 7.93 8.17
CA ALA A 7 -0.41 8.60 8.78
C ALA A 7 -0.35 10.06 8.31
N LEU A 8 0.15 10.94 9.18
CA LEU A 8 0.56 12.28 8.79
C LEU A 8 1.97 12.21 8.19
N VAL A 9 2.14 12.70 6.96
CA VAL A 9 3.44 12.71 6.28
C VAL A 9 4.10 14.06 6.52
N LYS A 10 5.34 14.05 6.99
CA LYS A 10 6.19 15.23 7.16
C LYS A 10 7.43 15.11 6.30
N ASP A 11 7.91 16.24 5.79
CA ASP A 11 9.19 16.32 5.10
C ASP A 11 10.37 16.39 6.09
N ALA A 12 11.59 16.55 5.57
CA ALA A 12 12.80 16.66 6.36
C ALA A 12 12.85 17.91 7.26
N ASP A 13 12.09 18.95 6.92
CA ASP A 13 11.96 20.18 7.70
C ASP A 13 10.83 20.10 8.74
N GLY A 14 10.10 18.97 8.77
CA GLY A 14 8.98 18.72 9.66
C GLY A 14 7.66 19.35 9.19
N ALA A 15 7.61 19.90 7.98
CA ALA A 15 6.40 20.45 7.40
C ALA A 15 5.48 19.32 6.89
N VAL A 16 4.18 19.48 7.11
CA VAL A 16 3.19 18.47 6.71
C VAL A 16 3.00 18.51 5.20
N VAL A 17 3.31 17.39 4.56
CA VAL A 17 3.07 17.19 3.13
C VAL A 17 1.63 16.75 2.93
N LYS A 18 0.88 17.54 2.15
CA LYS A 18 -0.56 17.33 1.94
C LYS A 18 -0.88 16.69 0.60
N HIS A 19 -0.01 16.88 -0.40
CA HIS A 19 -0.17 16.31 -1.73
C HIS A 19 1.00 15.41 -2.10
N ALA A 20 0.70 14.25 -2.70
CA ALA A 20 1.72 13.32 -3.20
C ALA A 20 2.60 13.95 -4.30
N ALA A 21 2.13 14.98 -5.00
CA ALA A 21 2.91 15.70 -6.02
C ALA A 21 4.08 16.52 -5.44
N GLU A 22 4.03 16.82 -4.13
CA GLU A 22 5.11 17.53 -3.43
C GLU A 22 6.24 16.57 -3.02
N VAL A 23 6.01 15.26 -3.10
CA VAL A 23 6.98 14.23 -2.73
C VAL A 23 7.90 13.92 -3.92
N ALA A 24 9.19 14.25 -3.77
CA ALA A 24 10.21 13.94 -4.77
C ALA A 24 10.94 12.60 -4.48
N SER A 25 11.46 11.94 -5.51
CA SER A 25 12.37 10.80 -5.33
C SER A 25 13.57 11.16 -4.46
N GLY A 26 13.93 10.28 -3.54
CA GLY A 26 15.03 10.45 -2.61
C GLY A 26 14.70 11.33 -1.40
N MET A 27 13.49 11.89 -1.32
CA MET A 27 13.08 12.72 -0.19
C MET A 27 12.93 11.87 1.08
N ALA A 28 13.54 12.34 2.18
CA ALA A 28 13.29 11.79 3.51
C ALA A 28 11.93 12.26 4.02
N LEU A 29 11.13 11.33 4.53
CA LEU A 29 9.80 11.57 5.04
C LEU A 29 9.66 10.94 6.43
N SER A 30 8.93 11.61 7.32
CA SER A 30 8.51 11.02 8.58
C SER A 30 7.00 10.80 8.56
N LEU A 31 6.57 9.56 8.78
CA LEU A 31 5.17 9.16 8.87
C LEU A 31 4.78 9.06 10.35
N GLU A 32 3.83 9.88 10.77
CA GLU A 32 3.28 9.87 12.12
C GLU A 32 1.92 9.18 12.13
N PHE A 33 1.88 8.01 12.76
CA PHE A 33 0.69 7.21 13.02
C PHE A 33 0.17 7.49 14.43
N ALA A 34 -1.03 7.01 14.74
CA ALA A 34 -1.58 7.14 16.09
C ALA A 34 -0.82 6.32 17.14
N ASP A 35 -0.02 5.33 16.72
CA ASP A 35 0.76 4.43 17.58
C ASP A 35 2.27 4.71 17.55
N GLY A 36 2.74 5.63 16.70
CA GLY A 36 4.15 5.99 16.65
C GLY A 36 4.58 6.68 15.35
N THR A 37 5.89 6.86 15.21
CA THR A 37 6.50 7.49 14.03
C THR A 37 7.37 6.50 13.28
N ALA A 38 7.41 6.60 11.96
CA ALA A 38 8.25 5.79 11.08
C ALA A 38 8.95 6.67 10.05
N ASP A 39 10.26 6.48 9.88
CA ASP A 39 11.01 7.16 8.82
C ASP A 39 10.91 6.39 7.50
N ALA A 40 10.78 7.12 6.41
CA ALA A 40 10.64 6.59 5.07
C ALA A 40 11.45 7.43 4.06
N VAL A 41 11.82 6.81 2.95
CA VAL A 41 12.41 7.52 1.81
C VAL A 41 11.47 7.36 0.62
N ALA A 42 11.10 8.49 0.03
CA ALA A 42 10.28 8.52 -1.15
C ALA A 42 11.04 7.91 -2.33
N ILE A 43 10.55 6.80 -2.84
CA ILE A 43 11.03 6.19 -4.08
C ILE A 43 10.00 6.50 -5.15
N SER A 44 10.18 7.59 -5.91
CA SER A 44 9.38 7.78 -7.11
C SER A 44 9.90 6.83 -8.18
N GLY A 45 9.13 5.76 -8.35
CA GLY A 45 8.90 5.11 -9.62
C GLY A 45 7.39 4.98 -9.73
N THR A 46 6.87 4.72 -10.91
CA THR A 46 5.47 4.43 -11.19
C THR A 46 4.99 3.13 -10.54
N ALA A 47 5.39 2.84 -9.31
CA ALA A 47 4.84 1.82 -8.45
C ALA A 47 3.42 2.25 -8.08
N ARG A 48 2.52 2.14 -9.07
CA ARG A 48 1.13 1.84 -8.80
C ARG A 48 1.16 0.75 -7.73
N PRO A 49 0.51 0.93 -6.57
CA PRO A 49 0.46 -0.14 -5.59
C PRO A 49 -0.03 -1.36 -6.35
N LYS A 50 0.83 -2.39 -6.47
CA LYS A 50 0.39 -3.67 -7.02
C LYS A 50 -0.67 -4.10 -6.03
N THR A 51 -1.94 -3.96 -6.40
CA THR A 51 -3.03 -4.67 -5.73
C THR A 51 -2.53 -6.10 -5.64
N VAL A 52 -2.17 -6.52 -4.44
CA VAL A 52 -1.79 -7.91 -4.19
C VAL A 52 -3.03 -8.69 -4.60
N ALA A 53 -2.97 -9.31 -5.77
CA ALA A 53 -4.07 -10.09 -6.30
C ALA A 53 -4.34 -11.17 -5.25
N LYS A 54 -5.50 -11.07 -4.62
CA LYS A 54 -6.00 -12.05 -3.66
C LYS A 54 -5.91 -13.42 -4.36
N PRO A 55 -5.26 -14.44 -3.77
CA PRO A 55 -5.06 -15.71 -4.44
C PRO A 55 -6.43 -16.27 -4.85
N ALA A 56 -6.64 -16.42 -6.16
CA ALA A 56 -7.87 -16.97 -6.69
C ALA A 56 -8.01 -18.40 -6.14
N ALA A 57 -9.04 -18.62 -5.33
CA ALA A 57 -9.44 -19.95 -4.93
C ALA A 57 -9.69 -20.75 -6.20
N LYS A 58 -8.95 -21.86 -6.32
CA LYS A 58 -8.93 -22.79 -7.45
C LYS A 58 -10.37 -23.12 -7.82
N LEU A 59 -10.84 -22.61 -8.96
CA LEU A 59 -12.15 -22.96 -9.50
C LEU A 59 -12.08 -24.44 -9.89
N LYS A 60 -12.92 -25.22 -9.20
CA LYS A 60 -13.14 -26.66 -9.30
C LYS A 60 -13.17 -27.11 -10.78
N ALA A 61 -12.37 -28.13 -11.11
CA ALA A 61 -12.34 -28.76 -12.43
C ALA A 61 -13.76 -29.23 -12.84
N PRO A 62 -14.26 -28.93 -14.05
CA PRO A 62 -15.45 -29.56 -14.58
C PRO A 62 -15.06 -30.85 -15.30
N GLY A 63 -15.68 -31.98 -14.93
CA GLY A 63 -15.68 -33.18 -15.79
C GLY A 63 -15.30 -34.49 -15.13
N GLY A 64 -15.88 -34.82 -13.97
CA GLY A 64 -16.04 -36.22 -13.59
C GLY A 64 -17.19 -36.84 -14.40
N GLN A 65 -16.92 -37.30 -15.63
CA GLN A 65 -17.86 -38.17 -16.37
C GLN A 65 -17.55 -39.62 -15.98
N GLY A 66 -18.04 -40.00 -14.81
CA GLY A 66 -18.06 -41.39 -14.35
C GLY A 66 -19.51 -41.82 -14.18
N SER A 67 -19.88 -42.88 -14.89
CA SER A 67 -21.00 -43.78 -14.62
C SER A 67 -22.38 -43.16 -14.45
N LEU A 68 -23.17 -43.13 -15.53
CA LEU A 68 -24.59 -43.53 -15.50
C LEU A 68 -24.95 -44.04 -16.92
N PHE A 69 -25.30 -45.33 -17.00
CA PHE A 69 -25.65 -46.16 -18.17
C PHE A 69 -24.48 -46.86 -18.89
#